data_AF-A0A537HHZ6-F1
#
_entry.id   AF-A0A537HHZ6-F1
#
_cell.length_a   1.000
_cell.length_b   1.000
_cell.length_c   1.000
_cell.angle_alpha   90.00
_cell.angle_beta   90.00
_cell.angle_gamma   90.00
#
_symmetry.space_group_name_H-M   'P 1'
#
loop_
_entity.id
_entity.type
_entity.pdbx_description
1 polymer ?
#
loop_
_entity_poly.entity_id
_entity_poly.type
_entity_poly.pdbx_seq_one_letter_code
_entity_poly.pdbx_strand_id
1 'polypeptide(L)'
;RNVGITVETRPDWSRVGHVDHMLSMGVTRVEIGVQTLYDDVYEKIHRDHTVADVVEATQILKDSGIKVGYHMMLGLPGCDAKRDLEAFRRIFADPDFRPDMLKIYPCLVTPGTQLYEEWKRGEYKPYSTSESARLIADVKQFVPGWVRIMRIQREIPVDGISDGVKHGNLRQLVQQELRRRGMKCQCIRCREVGISYLRNGETPDVGQVQLERVDYEGSGGTDIFLSLEDSEHDILVGYVRVRLPTEKAHRPEIAEQNTAIIRELHVFGQTVPVGDRLAGAFQHKGYGSKLLAEAERISREQYDRKKMLVISALGTKGYYSRFGYTHDGPYMSKNLG
;
A
#
# COMPACT_ATOMS: atom_id res chain seq x y z
N ARG A 1 -1.38 4.51 22.40
CA ARG A 1 -2.24 5.15 21.38
C ARG A 1 -2.32 4.23 20.18
N ASN A 2 -3.49 3.68 19.82
CA ASN A 2 -3.66 2.89 18.60
C ASN A 2 -3.79 3.86 17.40
N VAL A 3 -2.86 3.77 16.44
CA VAL A 3 -2.80 4.67 15.26
C VAL A 3 -3.18 3.96 13.95
N GLY A 4 -3.67 2.72 14.04
CA GLY A 4 -4.13 1.94 12.90
C GLY A 4 -4.31 0.47 13.26
N ILE A 5 -5.28 -0.16 12.60
CA ILE A 5 -5.53 -1.60 12.68
C ILE A 5 -5.46 -2.14 11.25
N THR A 6 -4.66 -3.19 11.07
CA THR A 6 -4.55 -3.91 9.79
C THR A 6 -5.12 -5.30 9.95
N VAL A 7 -5.98 -5.71 9.02
CA VAL A 7 -6.49 -7.07 8.92
C VAL A 7 -5.97 -7.69 7.63
N GLU A 8 -5.47 -8.92 7.72
CA GLU A 8 -5.14 -9.73 6.55
C GLU A 8 -6.32 -10.68 6.27
N THR A 9 -6.73 -10.82 5.01
CA THR A 9 -7.90 -11.62 4.65
C THR A 9 -7.80 -12.18 3.22
N ARG A 10 -8.75 -13.05 2.86
CA ARG A 10 -8.95 -13.50 1.48
C ARG A 10 -9.86 -12.49 0.72
N PRO A 11 -9.75 -12.40 -0.61
CA PRO A 11 -10.61 -11.52 -1.41
C PRO A 11 -12.12 -11.77 -1.18
N ASP A 12 -12.54 -13.03 -1.20
CA ASP A 12 -13.93 -13.47 -1.00
C ASP A 12 -14.48 -13.18 0.42
N TRP A 13 -13.60 -12.81 1.36
CA TRP A 13 -13.92 -12.39 2.73
C TRP A 13 -13.86 -10.86 2.91
N SER A 14 -13.98 -10.10 1.82
CA SER A 14 -13.96 -8.63 1.79
C SER A 14 -15.19 -8.01 1.12
N ARG A 15 -16.32 -8.72 1.17
CA ARG A 15 -17.64 -8.24 0.73
C ARG A 15 -18.21 -7.19 1.69
N VAL A 16 -19.28 -6.50 1.26
CA VAL A 16 -19.95 -5.41 1.99
C VAL A 16 -20.11 -5.68 3.49
N GLY A 17 -20.75 -6.80 3.88
CA GLY A 17 -20.97 -7.12 5.30
C GLY A 17 -19.68 -7.37 6.09
N HIS A 18 -18.65 -7.93 5.45
CA HIS A 18 -17.33 -8.11 6.07
C HIS A 18 -16.64 -6.77 6.29
N VAL A 19 -16.71 -5.87 5.31
CA VAL A 19 -16.12 -4.53 5.40
C VAL A 19 -16.81 -3.68 6.47
N ASP A 20 -18.13 -3.76 6.59
CA ASP A 20 -18.87 -3.11 7.68
C ASP A 20 -18.41 -3.61 9.06
N HIS A 21 -18.21 -4.92 9.19
CA HIS A 21 -17.68 -5.49 10.42
C HIS A 21 -16.25 -5.00 10.71
N MET A 22 -15.37 -4.97 9.70
CA MET A 22 -14.01 -4.41 9.82
C MET A 22 -14.02 -2.95 10.27
N LEU A 23 -14.88 -2.11 9.69
CA LEU A 23 -15.04 -0.72 10.10
C LEU A 23 -15.48 -0.59 11.56
N SER A 24 -16.41 -1.45 12.01
CA SER A 24 -16.87 -1.44 13.42
C SER A 24 -15.74 -1.76 14.41
N MET A 25 -14.73 -2.55 14.00
CA MET A 25 -13.52 -2.84 14.77
C MET A 25 -12.45 -1.74 14.69
N GLY A 26 -12.67 -0.68 13.91
CA GLY A 26 -11.70 0.40 13.71
C GLY A 26 -10.56 0.05 12.75
N VAL A 27 -10.78 -0.92 11.84
CA VAL A 27 -9.83 -1.28 10.78
C VAL A 27 -9.61 -0.08 9.85
N THR A 28 -8.34 0.22 9.58
CA THR A 28 -7.94 1.32 8.67
C THR A 28 -7.18 0.84 7.45
N ARG A 29 -6.76 -0.44 7.44
CA ARG A 29 -6.10 -1.09 6.31
C ARG A 29 -6.51 -2.55 6.22
N VAL A 30 -6.74 -3.03 5.01
CA VAL A 30 -6.94 -4.44 4.73
C VAL A 30 -5.88 -4.89 3.74
N GLU A 31 -5.28 -6.04 4.02
CA GLU A 31 -4.33 -6.69 3.15
C GLU A 31 -4.95 -7.97 2.58
N ILE A 32 -5.16 -7.96 1.27
CA ILE A 32 -5.80 -9.05 0.54
C ILE A 32 -4.74 -10.02 0.05
N GLY A 33 -4.95 -11.32 0.32
CA GLY A 33 -4.14 -12.41 -0.19
C GLY A 33 -4.33 -12.71 -1.68
N VAL A 34 -4.01 -11.75 -2.55
CA VAL A 34 -4.15 -11.84 -4.02
C VAL A 34 -3.25 -12.90 -4.64
N GLN A 35 -2.00 -13.01 -4.21
CA GLN A 35 -0.94 -13.88 -4.71
C GLN A 35 -0.54 -13.64 -6.18
N THR A 36 -1.46 -13.73 -7.13
CA THR A 36 -1.25 -13.53 -8.57
C THR A 36 -2.51 -13.00 -9.24
N LEU A 37 -2.56 -12.78 -10.55
CA LEU A 37 -3.76 -12.33 -11.28
C LEU A 37 -4.22 -13.32 -12.35
N TYR A 38 -4.14 -14.61 -12.05
CA TYR A 38 -4.45 -15.69 -12.98
C TYR A 38 -5.28 -16.78 -12.30
N ASP A 39 -6.51 -16.99 -12.79
CA ASP A 39 -7.44 -17.97 -12.22
C ASP A 39 -6.95 -19.42 -12.42
N ASP A 40 -6.29 -19.75 -13.53
CA ASP A 40 -5.68 -21.08 -13.74
C ASP A 40 -4.57 -21.38 -12.71
N VAL A 41 -3.88 -20.35 -12.22
CA VAL A 41 -2.92 -20.52 -11.11
C VAL A 41 -3.67 -20.76 -9.81
N TYR A 42 -4.75 -20.02 -9.53
CA TYR A 42 -5.58 -20.23 -8.34
C TYR A 42 -6.15 -21.65 -8.28
N GLU A 43 -6.68 -22.16 -9.40
CA GLU A 43 -7.16 -23.54 -9.51
C GLU A 43 -6.03 -24.54 -9.20
N LYS A 44 -4.85 -24.31 -9.80
CA LYS A 44 -3.68 -25.18 -9.61
C LYS A 44 -3.17 -25.22 -8.17
N ILE A 45 -3.24 -24.10 -7.45
CA ILE A 45 -2.82 -24.02 -6.04
C ILE A 45 -3.98 -24.13 -5.06
N HIS A 46 -5.15 -24.58 -5.53
CA HIS A 46 -6.36 -24.80 -4.73
C HIS A 46 -6.76 -23.59 -3.87
N ARG A 47 -6.88 -22.42 -4.50
CA ARG A 47 -7.42 -21.19 -3.88
C ARG A 47 -8.90 -21.04 -4.24
N ASP A 48 -9.76 -20.91 -3.23
CA ASP A 48 -11.22 -20.77 -3.44
C ASP A 48 -11.66 -19.31 -3.66
N HIS A 49 -10.90 -18.54 -4.43
CA HIS A 49 -11.29 -17.20 -4.89
C HIS A 49 -10.79 -16.98 -6.32
N THR A 50 -11.39 -16.00 -6.98
CA THR A 50 -11.08 -15.62 -8.36
C THR A 50 -10.45 -14.23 -8.43
N VAL A 51 -9.92 -13.87 -9.59
CA VAL A 51 -9.49 -12.49 -9.86
C VAL A 51 -10.67 -11.52 -9.76
N ALA A 52 -11.89 -11.95 -10.10
CA ALA A 52 -13.09 -11.14 -9.93
C ALA A 52 -13.37 -10.80 -8.45
N ASP A 53 -13.17 -11.75 -7.53
CA ASP A 53 -13.28 -11.48 -6.09
C ASP A 53 -12.24 -10.44 -5.63
N VAL A 54 -11.03 -10.43 -6.23
CA VAL A 54 -10.00 -9.40 -5.96
C VAL A 54 -10.47 -8.02 -6.39
N VAL A 55 -11.05 -7.92 -7.59
CA VAL A 55 -11.58 -6.66 -8.14
C VAL A 55 -12.72 -6.13 -7.26
N GLU A 56 -13.70 -6.98 -6.94
CA GLU A 56 -14.84 -6.62 -6.09
C GLU A 56 -14.38 -6.17 -4.70
N ALA A 57 -13.53 -6.96 -4.04
CA ALA A 57 -12.98 -6.65 -2.73
C ALA A 57 -12.26 -5.29 -2.72
N THR A 58 -11.45 -5.03 -3.75
CA THR A 58 -10.67 -3.79 -3.86
C THR A 58 -11.59 -2.59 -3.99
N GLN A 59 -12.62 -2.68 -4.84
CA GLN A 59 -13.61 -1.63 -5.04
C GLN A 59 -14.35 -1.30 -3.74
N ILE A 60 -14.90 -2.31 -3.06
CA ILE A 60 -15.66 -2.14 -1.80
C ILE A 60 -14.76 -1.50 -0.73
N LEU A 61 -13.53 -1.99 -0.57
CA LEU A 61 -12.59 -1.45 0.42
C LEU A 61 -12.22 0.00 0.12
N LYS A 62 -11.90 0.32 -1.13
CA LYS A 62 -11.57 1.69 -1.53
C LYS A 62 -12.76 2.62 -1.31
N ASP A 63 -13.96 2.26 -1.77
CA ASP A 63 -15.18 3.04 -1.59
C ASP A 63 -15.60 3.18 -0.13
N SER A 64 -15.17 2.26 0.75
CA SER A 64 -15.34 2.38 2.21
C SER A 64 -14.25 3.20 2.90
N GLY A 65 -13.32 3.76 2.14
CA GLY A 65 -12.21 4.57 2.64
C GLY A 65 -11.02 3.77 3.15
N ILE A 66 -11.05 2.44 3.15
CA ILE A 66 -9.99 1.58 3.70
C ILE A 66 -8.80 1.55 2.74
N LYS A 67 -7.59 1.52 3.31
CA LYS A 67 -6.35 1.33 2.56
C LYS A 67 -6.20 -0.13 2.13
N VAL A 68 -5.82 -0.36 0.88
CA VAL A 68 -5.74 -1.70 0.29
C VAL A 68 -4.29 -2.08 0.05
N GLY A 69 -3.85 -3.16 0.70
CA GLY A 69 -2.59 -3.81 0.42
C GLY A 69 -2.81 -5.12 -0.32
N TYR A 70 -2.00 -5.42 -1.33
CA TYR A 70 -1.97 -6.78 -1.90
C TYR A 70 -0.77 -7.55 -1.38
N HIS A 71 -1.02 -8.78 -0.98
CA HIS A 71 0.01 -9.77 -0.81
C HIS A 71 0.17 -10.53 -2.12
N MET A 72 1.28 -10.29 -2.82
CA MET A 72 1.63 -10.89 -4.11
C MET A 72 2.76 -11.90 -3.90
N MET A 73 2.74 -12.99 -4.67
CA MET A 73 3.74 -14.04 -4.63
C MET A 73 4.46 -14.19 -5.96
N LEU A 74 5.72 -14.60 -5.91
CA LEU A 74 6.55 -14.90 -7.08
C LEU A 74 6.80 -16.41 -7.18
N GLY A 75 6.78 -16.95 -8.40
CA GLY A 75 7.16 -18.34 -8.66
C GLY A 75 6.17 -19.35 -8.08
N LEU A 76 4.88 -19.03 -8.05
CA LEU A 76 3.85 -20.03 -7.75
C LEU A 76 3.84 -21.14 -8.82
N PRO A 77 3.37 -22.36 -8.49
CA PRO A 77 3.13 -23.40 -9.50
C PRO A 77 2.28 -22.86 -10.68
N GLY A 78 2.81 -22.94 -11.90
CA GLY A 78 2.16 -22.39 -13.10
C GLY A 78 2.53 -20.94 -13.45
N CYS A 79 3.39 -20.30 -12.65
CA CYS A 79 4.02 -19.01 -12.98
C CYS A 79 5.49 -19.18 -13.35
N ASP A 80 5.93 -18.36 -14.31
CA ASP A 80 7.33 -18.08 -14.60
C ASP A 80 7.62 -16.58 -14.40
N ALA A 81 8.88 -16.17 -14.55
CA ALA A 81 9.29 -14.79 -14.29
C ALA A 81 8.59 -13.77 -15.20
N LYS A 82 8.26 -14.17 -16.44
CA LYS A 82 7.54 -13.31 -17.39
C LYS A 82 6.11 -13.09 -16.92
N ARG A 83 5.43 -14.18 -16.54
CA ARG A 83 4.04 -14.20 -16.07
C ARG A 83 3.88 -13.43 -14.76
N ASP A 84 4.83 -13.60 -13.83
CA ASP A 84 4.89 -12.82 -12.59
C ASP A 84 5.06 -11.33 -12.88
N LEU A 85 6.04 -10.96 -13.72
CA LEU A 85 6.29 -9.57 -14.09
C LEU A 85 5.06 -8.91 -14.73
N GLU A 86 4.34 -9.66 -15.57
CA GLU A 86 3.12 -9.20 -16.21
C GLU A 86 1.97 -9.00 -15.22
N ALA A 87 1.82 -9.89 -14.22
CA ALA A 87 0.86 -9.67 -13.14
C ALA A 87 1.14 -8.36 -12.39
N PHE A 88 2.42 -8.05 -12.13
CA PHE A 88 2.81 -6.77 -11.52
C PHE A 88 2.52 -5.57 -12.42
N ARG A 89 2.73 -5.66 -13.73
CA ARG A 89 2.34 -4.58 -14.65
C ARG A 89 0.84 -4.35 -14.62
N ARG A 90 0.07 -5.43 -14.65
CA ARG A 90 -1.39 -5.38 -14.66
C ARG A 90 -1.96 -4.76 -13.40
N ILE A 91 -1.50 -5.11 -12.19
CA ILE A 91 -2.02 -4.49 -10.95
C ILE A 91 -1.85 -2.96 -10.89
N PHE A 92 -0.91 -2.38 -11.65
CA PHE A 92 -0.69 -0.94 -11.69
C PHE A 92 -1.36 -0.26 -12.89
N ALA A 93 -1.39 -0.93 -14.04
CA ALA A 93 -1.95 -0.40 -15.27
C ALA A 93 -3.48 -0.44 -15.27
N ASP A 94 -4.05 -1.57 -14.84
CA ASP A 94 -5.48 -1.84 -14.89
C ASP A 94 -6.19 -1.17 -13.69
N PRO A 95 -7.17 -0.27 -13.94
CA PRO A 95 -7.85 0.49 -12.89
C PRO A 95 -8.60 -0.39 -11.89
N ASP A 96 -8.94 -1.64 -12.23
CA ASP A 96 -9.66 -2.54 -11.33
C ASP A 96 -8.86 -2.91 -10.06
N PHE A 97 -7.53 -2.78 -10.10
CA PHE A 97 -6.63 -3.13 -9.00
C PHE A 97 -6.07 -1.91 -8.28
N ARG A 98 -4.97 -1.33 -8.79
CA ARG A 98 -4.25 -0.17 -8.25
C ARG A 98 -4.19 -0.13 -6.70
N PRO A 99 -3.52 -1.09 -6.04
CA PRO A 99 -3.44 -1.18 -4.58
C PRO A 99 -2.48 -0.14 -3.99
N ASP A 100 -2.79 0.42 -2.82
CA ASP A 100 -1.93 1.41 -2.16
C ASP A 100 -0.58 0.83 -1.73
N MET A 101 -0.56 -0.46 -1.42
CA MET A 101 0.54 -1.14 -0.75
C MET A 101 0.76 -2.54 -1.31
N LEU A 102 2.01 -3.00 -1.26
CA LEU A 102 2.38 -4.37 -1.63
C LEU A 102 3.22 -5.06 -0.55
N LYS A 103 2.95 -6.34 -0.34
CA LYS A 103 3.87 -7.33 0.22
C LYS A 103 4.22 -8.32 -0.90
N ILE A 104 5.49 -8.47 -1.26
CA ILE A 104 5.92 -9.32 -2.38
C ILE A 104 6.74 -10.48 -1.84
N TYR A 105 6.20 -11.70 -1.80
CA TYR A 105 6.90 -12.85 -1.22
C TYR A 105 7.22 -13.92 -2.28
N PRO A 106 8.49 -14.28 -2.49
CA PRO A 106 8.82 -15.47 -3.24
C PRO A 106 8.14 -16.70 -2.63
N CYS A 107 7.62 -17.59 -3.47
CA CYS A 107 7.06 -18.85 -3.03
C CYS A 107 8.18 -19.73 -2.44
N LEU A 108 7.90 -20.34 -1.29
CA LEU A 108 8.85 -21.13 -0.52
C LEU A 108 8.33 -22.55 -0.40
N VAL A 109 9.26 -23.50 -0.38
CA VAL A 109 8.94 -24.90 -0.09
C VAL A 109 9.08 -25.13 1.40
N THR A 110 7.97 -25.46 2.07
CA THR A 110 7.94 -25.72 3.52
C THR A 110 7.50 -27.17 3.79
N PRO A 111 8.14 -27.89 4.72
CA PRO A 111 7.74 -29.26 5.06
C PRO A 111 6.25 -29.39 5.40
N GLY A 112 5.65 -30.52 5.05
CA GLY A 112 4.23 -30.80 5.36
C GLY A 112 3.22 -30.11 4.45
N THR A 113 3.67 -29.55 3.32
CA THR A 113 2.78 -28.95 2.30
C THR A 113 2.75 -29.80 1.04
N GLN A 114 1.68 -29.70 0.25
CA GLN A 114 1.61 -30.34 -1.07
C GLN A 114 2.79 -29.93 -1.98
N LEU A 115 3.18 -28.65 -1.91
CA LEU A 115 4.31 -28.10 -2.67
C LEU A 115 5.64 -28.77 -2.31
N TYR A 116 5.81 -29.23 -1.07
CA TYR A 116 6.99 -29.99 -0.64
C TYR A 116 7.05 -31.36 -1.31
N GLU A 117 5.92 -32.05 -1.44
CA GLU A 117 5.86 -33.34 -2.12
C GLU A 117 6.10 -33.19 -3.63
N GLU A 118 5.54 -32.15 -4.27
CA GLU A 118 5.81 -31.81 -5.68
C GLU A 118 7.30 -31.49 -5.90
N TRP A 119 7.91 -30.71 -5.00
CA TRP A 119 9.34 -30.42 -5.04
C TRP A 119 10.20 -31.68 -4.91
N LYS A 120 9.86 -32.59 -3.98
CA LYS A 120 10.59 -33.87 -3.82
C LYS A 120 10.52 -34.76 -5.05
N ARG A 121 9.41 -34.69 -5.81
CA ARG A 121 9.26 -35.40 -7.10
C ARG A 121 9.92 -34.68 -8.27
N GLY A 122 10.46 -33.46 -8.07
CA GLY A 122 11.06 -32.64 -9.11
C GLY A 122 10.04 -31.92 -10.01
N GLU A 123 8.77 -31.89 -9.62
CA GLU A 123 7.67 -31.27 -10.36
C GLU A 123 7.57 -29.75 -10.12
N TYR A 124 8.19 -29.27 -9.03
CA TYR A 124 8.24 -27.86 -8.68
C TYR A 124 9.65 -27.43 -8.27
N LYS A 125 10.06 -26.26 -8.74
CA LYS A 125 11.33 -25.62 -8.37
C LYS A 125 11.09 -24.16 -7.99
N PRO A 126 11.30 -23.77 -6.72
CA PRO A 126 11.15 -22.37 -6.31
C PRO A 126 12.25 -21.51 -6.91
N TYR A 127 12.03 -20.20 -7.00
CA TYR A 127 13.09 -19.26 -7.35
C TYR A 127 14.19 -19.25 -6.30
N SER A 128 15.43 -19.19 -6.77
CA SER A 128 16.57 -18.85 -5.93
C SER A 128 16.45 -17.41 -5.41
N THR A 129 17.23 -17.11 -4.37
CA THR A 129 17.39 -15.75 -3.84
C THR A 129 17.83 -14.76 -4.93
N SER A 130 18.72 -15.18 -5.85
CA SER A 130 19.24 -14.31 -6.91
C SER A 130 18.22 -14.01 -8.00
N GLU A 131 17.37 -14.99 -8.35
CA GLU A 131 16.28 -14.82 -9.31
C GLU A 131 15.19 -13.92 -8.72
N SER A 132 14.82 -14.17 -7.46
CA SER A 132 13.86 -13.34 -6.72
C SER A 132 14.35 -11.88 -6.61
N ALA A 133 15.63 -11.66 -6.30
CA ALA A 133 16.18 -10.31 -6.20
C ALA A 133 16.13 -9.56 -7.54
N ARG A 134 16.47 -10.24 -8.64
CA ARG A 134 16.40 -9.68 -9.99
C ARG A 134 14.98 -9.34 -10.41
N LEU A 135 14.05 -10.27 -10.24
CA LEU A 135 12.66 -10.08 -10.62
C LEU A 135 11.99 -8.96 -9.82
N ILE A 136 12.25 -8.88 -8.50
CA ILE A 136 11.73 -7.76 -7.69
C ILE A 136 12.37 -6.44 -8.10
N ALA A 137 13.66 -6.42 -8.49
CA ALA A 137 14.28 -5.21 -9.03
C ALA A 137 13.64 -4.78 -10.37
N ASP A 138 13.21 -5.72 -11.21
CA ASP A 138 12.44 -5.42 -12.42
C ASP A 138 11.06 -4.86 -12.10
N VAL A 139 10.32 -5.47 -11.17
CA VAL A 139 9.04 -4.94 -10.69
C VAL A 139 9.19 -3.50 -10.21
N LYS A 140 10.23 -3.24 -9.41
CA LYS A 140 10.45 -1.92 -8.78
C LYS A 140 10.75 -0.77 -9.74
N GLN A 141 11.06 -1.04 -11.02
CA GLN A 141 11.31 0.00 -12.02
C GLN A 141 10.03 0.72 -12.48
N PHE A 142 8.88 0.06 -12.38
CA PHE A 142 7.60 0.61 -12.85
C PHE A 142 6.56 0.76 -11.74
N VAL A 143 6.96 0.59 -10.47
CA VAL A 143 6.07 0.82 -9.33
C VAL A 143 5.72 2.32 -9.27
N PRO A 144 4.42 2.67 -9.31
CA PRO A 144 4.00 4.07 -9.24
C PRO A 144 4.42 4.77 -7.95
N GLY A 145 4.59 6.09 -8.02
CA GLY A 145 5.01 6.94 -6.89
C GLY A 145 4.08 6.92 -5.68
N TRP A 146 2.81 6.55 -5.89
CA TRP A 146 1.78 6.44 -4.86
C TRP A 146 1.70 5.06 -4.19
N VAL A 147 2.48 4.06 -4.65
CA VAL A 147 2.48 2.70 -4.09
C VAL A 147 3.60 2.53 -3.06
N ARG A 148 3.32 1.83 -1.96
CA ARG A 148 4.33 1.46 -0.95
C ARG A 148 4.60 -0.04 -0.92
N ILE A 149 5.81 -0.48 -1.29
CA ILE A 149 6.25 -1.86 -1.07
C ILE A 149 6.70 -2.05 0.38
N MET A 150 5.80 -2.55 1.23
CA MET A 150 6.00 -2.73 2.66
C MET A 150 7.09 -3.76 2.96
N ARG A 151 6.93 -4.96 2.40
CA ARG A 151 7.83 -6.10 2.65
C ARG A 151 8.09 -6.84 1.34
N ILE A 152 9.24 -7.49 1.26
CA ILE A 152 9.62 -8.30 0.10
C ILE A 152 10.06 -9.73 0.47
N GLN A 153 9.85 -10.12 1.73
CA GLN A 153 10.11 -11.46 2.23
C GLN A 153 9.22 -11.71 3.45
N ARG A 154 8.87 -12.98 3.67
CA ARG A 154 8.18 -13.42 4.87
C ARG A 154 9.20 -13.75 5.96
N GLU A 155 8.83 -13.49 7.21
CA GLU A 155 9.61 -13.93 8.36
C GLU A 155 9.17 -15.37 8.69
N ILE A 156 9.80 -16.34 8.05
CA ILE A 156 9.70 -17.76 8.38
C ILE A 156 11.07 -18.18 8.90
N PRO A 157 11.16 -18.90 10.05
CA PRO A 157 12.42 -19.47 10.51
C PRO A 157 13.09 -20.29 9.41
N VAL A 158 14.40 -20.15 9.22
CA VAL A 158 15.12 -20.81 8.11
C VAL A 158 14.93 -22.33 8.15
N ASP A 159 14.85 -22.91 9.35
CA ASP A 159 14.62 -24.34 9.56
C ASP A 159 13.24 -24.81 9.07
N GLY A 160 12.30 -23.88 8.88
CA GLY A 160 11.00 -24.13 8.27
C GLY A 160 10.99 -24.09 6.74
N ILE A 161 12.14 -23.85 6.09
CA ILE A 161 12.27 -23.69 4.64
C ILE A 161 13.14 -24.80 4.05
N SER A 162 12.52 -25.73 3.34
CA SER A 162 13.24 -26.79 2.61
C SER A 162 13.95 -26.22 1.38
N ASP A 163 13.30 -25.35 0.62
CA ASP A 163 13.87 -24.73 -0.58
C ASP A 163 13.24 -23.36 -0.92
N GLY A 164 13.95 -22.57 -1.74
CA GLY A 164 13.59 -21.18 -2.10
C GLY A 164 14.47 -20.14 -1.43
N VAL A 165 13.93 -18.95 -1.16
CA VAL A 165 14.68 -17.86 -0.51
C VAL A 165 14.89 -18.15 0.98
N LYS A 166 16.15 -18.42 1.36
CA LYS A 166 16.53 -18.80 2.74
C LYS A 166 17.13 -17.65 3.57
N HIS A 167 17.57 -16.57 2.93
CA HIS A 167 18.26 -15.47 3.64
C HIS A 167 17.33 -14.28 3.90
N GLY A 168 17.37 -13.76 5.12
CA GLY A 168 16.59 -12.60 5.56
C GLY A 168 17.07 -11.24 5.01
N ASN A 169 18.00 -11.21 4.05
CA ASN A 169 18.55 -9.98 3.47
C ASN A 169 18.08 -9.72 2.03
N LEU A 170 16.99 -10.35 1.55
CA LEU A 170 16.52 -10.19 0.17
C LEU A 170 16.32 -8.72 -0.22
N ARG A 171 15.88 -7.87 0.72
CA ARG A 171 15.75 -6.42 0.49
C ARG A 171 17.07 -5.74 0.19
N GLN A 172 18.15 -6.13 0.85
CA GLN A 172 19.47 -5.60 0.57
C GLN A 172 19.92 -6.03 -0.84
N LEU A 173 19.68 -7.29 -1.21
CA LEU A 173 20.04 -7.84 -2.52
C LEU A 173 19.30 -7.15 -3.66
N VAL A 174 17.98 -6.90 -3.52
CA VAL A 174 17.22 -6.12 -4.51
C VAL A 174 17.79 -4.70 -4.68
N GLN A 175 18.20 -4.05 -3.58
CA GLN A 175 18.78 -2.70 -3.66
C GLN A 175 20.17 -2.72 -4.30
N GLN A 176 20.98 -3.75 -4.03
CA GLN A 176 22.25 -3.95 -4.71
C GLN A 176 22.04 -4.16 -6.22
N GLU A 177 21.03 -4.94 -6.60
CA GLU A 177 20.71 -5.20 -8.00
C GLU A 177 20.25 -3.93 -8.75
N LEU A 178 19.39 -3.13 -8.13
CA LEU A 178 18.99 -1.82 -8.66
C LEU A 178 20.21 -0.91 -8.87
N ARG A 179 21.10 -0.81 -7.87
CA ARG A 179 22.34 -0.01 -7.97
C ARG A 179 23.27 -0.53 -9.06
N ARG A 180 23.48 -1.84 -9.11
CA ARG A 180 24.33 -2.50 -10.12
C ARG A 180 23.87 -2.19 -11.55
N ARG A 181 22.57 -2.01 -11.75
CA ARG A 181 21.95 -1.68 -13.03
C ARG A 181 21.74 -0.19 -13.27
N GLY A 182 22.15 0.68 -12.34
CA GLY A 182 21.91 2.13 -12.44
C GLY A 182 20.43 2.52 -12.38
N MET A 183 19.58 1.68 -11.78
CA MET A 183 18.13 1.87 -11.73
C MET A 183 17.68 2.44 -10.39
N LYS A 184 16.66 3.30 -10.42
CA LYS A 184 16.01 3.87 -9.24
C LYS A 184 14.59 3.30 -9.10
N CYS A 185 14.06 3.36 -7.89
CA CYS A 185 12.69 2.95 -7.60
C CYS A 185 11.92 4.12 -6.98
N GLN A 186 10.77 4.44 -7.58
CA GLN A 186 9.94 5.59 -7.23
C GLN A 186 8.88 5.28 -6.16
N CYS A 187 8.80 4.06 -5.64
CA CYS A 187 7.80 3.72 -4.63
C CYS A 187 8.01 4.53 -3.34
N ILE A 188 6.93 4.76 -2.59
CA ILE A 188 6.93 5.53 -1.32
C ILE A 188 8.06 5.10 -0.37
N ARG A 189 8.26 3.79 -0.19
CA ARG A 189 9.29 3.28 0.74
C ARG A 189 10.72 3.62 0.31
N CYS A 190 10.97 3.80 -0.97
CA CYS A 190 12.32 4.13 -1.47
C CYS A 190 12.66 5.60 -1.33
N ARG A 191 11.64 6.45 -1.16
CA ARG A 191 11.72 7.91 -1.11
C ARG A 191 11.43 8.48 0.28
N GLU A 192 10.78 7.71 1.17
CA GLU A 192 10.40 8.20 2.52
C GLU A 192 11.65 8.71 3.29
N VAL A 193 11.57 9.93 3.82
CA VAL A 193 12.71 10.65 4.43
C VAL A 193 13.52 9.83 5.44
N GLY A 194 12.86 9.02 6.27
CA GLY A 194 13.55 8.15 7.24
C GLY A 194 14.44 7.11 6.57
N ILE A 195 14.02 6.57 5.42
CA ILE A 195 14.83 5.59 4.66
C ILE A 195 15.95 6.29 3.89
N SER A 196 15.71 7.46 3.30
CA SER A 196 16.76 8.24 2.63
C SER A 196 17.87 8.62 3.60
N TYR A 197 17.51 9.09 4.80
CA TYR A 197 18.46 9.39 5.86
C TYR A 197 19.26 8.15 6.30
N LEU A 198 18.60 7.02 6.58
CA LEU A 198 19.28 5.78 6.98
C LEU A 198 20.22 5.21 5.89
N ARG A 199 19.91 5.46 4.62
CA ARG A 199 20.66 4.89 3.49
C ARG A 199 21.86 5.75 3.10
N ASN A 200 21.67 7.07 3.06
CA ASN A 200 22.63 8.00 2.44
C ASN A 200 22.98 9.19 3.35
N GLY A 201 22.37 9.33 4.54
CA GLY A 201 22.51 10.54 5.38
C GLY A 201 21.77 11.76 4.84
N GLU A 202 20.96 11.60 3.79
CA GLU A 202 20.24 12.68 3.12
C GLU A 202 19.03 13.14 3.93
N THR A 203 18.87 14.45 4.06
CA THR A 203 17.71 15.12 4.66
C THR A 203 17.08 16.05 3.63
N PRO A 204 15.75 16.23 3.63
CA PRO A 204 15.11 17.13 2.67
C PRO A 204 15.57 18.58 2.90
N ASP A 205 15.81 19.32 1.82
CA ASP A 205 15.90 20.77 1.88
C ASP A 205 14.49 21.33 2.07
N VAL A 206 14.23 21.86 3.27
CA VAL A 206 12.93 22.42 3.65
C VAL A 206 12.48 23.52 2.70
N GLY A 207 13.41 24.29 2.11
CA GLY A 207 13.09 25.34 1.14
C GLY A 207 12.62 24.81 -0.22
N GLN A 208 12.96 23.56 -0.54
CA GLN A 208 12.63 22.90 -1.81
C GLN A 208 11.46 21.92 -1.70
N VAL A 209 10.86 21.75 -0.52
CA VAL A 209 9.70 20.86 -0.35
C VAL A 209 8.46 21.45 -1.04
N GLN A 210 8.07 20.83 -2.14
CA GLN A 210 6.92 21.22 -2.96
C GLN A 210 5.76 20.26 -2.81
N LEU A 211 4.56 20.74 -3.14
CA LEU A 211 3.36 19.92 -3.19
C LEU A 211 3.24 19.31 -4.59
N GLU A 212 3.25 18.00 -4.67
CA GLU A 212 3.04 17.22 -5.88
C GLU A 212 1.65 16.59 -5.89
N ARG A 213 1.12 16.31 -7.08
CA ARG A 213 -0.20 15.72 -7.28
C ARG A 213 -0.20 14.67 -8.38
N VAL A 214 -0.78 13.51 -8.09
CA VAL A 214 -1.04 12.45 -9.06
C VAL A 214 -2.48 11.98 -8.94
N ASP A 215 -3.25 12.11 -10.02
CA ASP A 215 -4.62 11.63 -10.11
C ASP A 215 -4.64 10.35 -10.95
N TYR A 216 -5.41 9.36 -10.52
CA TYR A 216 -5.56 8.11 -11.25
C TYR A 216 -6.94 7.50 -11.00
N GLU A 217 -7.51 6.89 -12.04
CA GLU A 217 -8.72 6.08 -11.90
C GLU A 217 -8.43 4.83 -11.05
N GLY A 218 -9.36 4.41 -10.21
CA GLY A 218 -9.16 3.25 -9.34
C GLY A 218 -10.49 2.64 -8.93
N SER A 219 -10.76 1.44 -9.41
CA SER A 219 -11.95 0.65 -9.14
C SER A 219 -13.23 1.47 -9.41
N GLY A 220 -13.31 2.05 -10.63
CA GLY A 220 -14.39 2.93 -11.09
C GLY A 220 -14.45 4.33 -10.45
N GLY A 221 -13.64 4.61 -9.44
CA GLY A 221 -13.54 5.91 -8.77
C GLY A 221 -12.30 6.69 -9.20
N THR A 222 -12.07 7.84 -8.57
CA THR A 222 -10.83 8.62 -8.74
C THR A 222 -10.05 8.66 -7.44
N ASP A 223 -8.80 8.22 -7.47
CA ASP A 223 -7.85 8.41 -6.38
C ASP A 223 -6.94 9.61 -6.72
N ILE A 224 -6.72 10.48 -5.74
CA ILE A 224 -5.86 11.67 -5.81
C ILE A 224 -4.79 11.50 -4.74
N PHE A 225 -3.54 11.42 -5.16
CA PHE A 225 -2.38 11.33 -4.28
C PHE A 225 -1.68 12.69 -4.25
N LEU A 226 -1.75 13.37 -3.10
CA LEU A 226 -1.00 14.60 -2.87
C LEU A 226 0.19 14.29 -1.99
N SER A 227 1.37 14.75 -2.36
CA SER A 227 2.60 14.54 -1.59
C SER A 227 3.37 15.82 -1.39
N LEU A 228 4.16 15.85 -0.31
CA LEU A 228 5.15 16.88 -0.06
C LEU A 228 6.52 16.25 -0.29
N GLU A 229 7.22 16.74 -1.32
CA GLU A 229 8.42 16.10 -1.84
C GLU A 229 9.53 17.15 -2.04
N ASP A 230 10.76 16.76 -1.74
CA ASP A 230 11.97 17.42 -2.24
C ASP A 230 12.38 16.66 -3.51
N SER A 231 12.00 17.23 -4.65
CA SER A 231 12.15 16.60 -5.97
C SER A 231 13.61 16.54 -6.44
N GLU A 232 14.49 17.42 -5.93
CA GLU A 232 15.92 17.38 -6.27
C GLU A 232 16.60 16.14 -5.68
N HIS A 233 16.23 15.80 -4.44
CA HIS A 233 16.80 14.66 -3.71
C HIS A 233 15.95 13.39 -3.78
N ASP A 234 14.80 13.41 -4.46
CA ASP A 234 13.84 12.30 -4.53
C ASP A 234 13.35 11.86 -3.13
N ILE A 235 13.08 12.84 -2.26
CA ILE A 235 12.69 12.62 -0.85
C ILE A 235 11.22 12.96 -0.63
N LEU A 236 10.47 11.98 -0.12
CA LEU A 236 9.07 12.10 0.27
C LEU A 236 8.95 12.39 1.77
N VAL A 237 8.35 13.53 2.12
CA VAL A 237 8.18 14.03 3.49
C VAL A 237 6.82 13.62 4.08
N GLY A 238 5.77 13.64 3.27
CA GLY A 238 4.44 13.24 3.69
C GLY A 238 3.47 13.20 2.50
N TYR A 239 2.31 12.60 2.70
CA TYR A 239 1.27 12.50 1.66
C TYR A 239 -0.12 12.37 2.25
N VAL A 240 -1.13 12.64 1.42
CA VAL A 240 -2.54 12.32 1.67
C VAL A 240 -3.13 11.59 0.46
N ARG A 241 -3.94 10.57 0.74
CA ARG A 241 -4.73 9.82 -0.25
C ARG A 241 -6.17 10.29 -0.15
N VAL A 242 -6.66 10.95 -1.18
CA VAL A 242 -8.07 11.34 -1.31
C VAL A 242 -8.72 10.42 -2.34
N ARG A 243 -9.93 9.94 -2.05
CA ARG A 243 -10.76 9.21 -3.00
C ARG A 243 -12.05 9.94 -3.24
N LEU A 244 -12.43 10.02 -4.51
CA LEU A 244 -13.78 10.28 -4.96
C LEU A 244 -14.44 8.90 -5.20
N PRO A 245 -15.34 8.48 -4.30
CA PRO A 245 -15.93 7.14 -4.35
C PRO A 245 -16.88 7.00 -5.54
N THR A 246 -17.16 5.75 -5.91
CA THR A 246 -18.15 5.43 -6.95
C THR A 246 -19.58 5.55 -6.43
N GLU A 247 -20.55 5.54 -7.34
CA GLU A 247 -21.98 5.43 -7.01
C GLU A 247 -22.34 4.10 -6.32
N LYS A 248 -21.47 3.09 -6.41
CA LYS A 248 -21.66 1.79 -5.75
C LYS A 248 -21.22 1.79 -4.29
N ALA A 249 -20.69 2.91 -3.76
CA ALA A 249 -20.31 2.99 -2.36
C ALA A 249 -21.52 2.73 -1.46
N HIS A 250 -21.44 1.72 -0.58
CA HIS A 250 -22.60 1.21 0.16
C HIS A 250 -22.82 1.87 1.53
N ARG A 251 -21.80 2.56 2.06
CA ARG A 251 -21.85 3.14 3.40
C ARG A 251 -22.80 4.34 3.44
N PRO A 252 -23.74 4.44 4.40
CA PRO A 252 -24.72 5.54 4.46
C PRO A 252 -24.08 6.91 4.70
N GLU A 253 -22.86 6.95 5.28
CA GLU A 253 -22.11 8.18 5.47
C GLU A 253 -21.56 8.75 4.14
N ILE A 254 -21.44 7.89 3.12
CA ILE A 254 -20.80 8.12 1.82
C ILE A 254 -21.85 8.22 0.70
N ALA A 255 -22.72 7.21 0.60
CA ALA A 255 -23.73 7.05 -0.43
C ALA A 255 -24.63 8.29 -0.49
N GLU A 256 -24.82 8.82 -1.70
CA GLU A 256 -25.67 9.99 -1.99
C GLU A 256 -25.30 11.29 -1.25
N GLN A 257 -24.17 11.33 -0.55
CA GLN A 257 -23.76 12.49 0.27
C GLN A 257 -22.79 13.43 -0.44
N ASN A 258 -22.49 13.19 -1.72
CA ASN A 258 -21.52 13.95 -2.52
C ASN A 258 -20.19 14.19 -1.77
N THR A 259 -19.55 13.08 -1.36
CA THR A 259 -18.41 13.06 -0.45
C THR A 259 -17.06 12.87 -1.17
N ALA A 260 -16.00 13.41 -0.56
CA ALA A 260 -14.63 12.93 -0.75
C ALA A 260 -14.17 12.18 0.51
N ILE A 261 -13.23 11.26 0.36
CA ILE A 261 -12.73 10.43 1.46
C ILE A 261 -11.21 10.55 1.55
N ILE A 262 -10.68 11.03 2.67
CA ILE A 262 -9.28 10.84 3.03
C ILE A 262 -9.10 9.41 3.54
N ARG A 263 -8.40 8.61 2.74
CA ARG A 263 -8.06 7.20 3.02
C ARG A 263 -6.77 7.08 3.84
N GLU A 264 -5.89 8.06 3.71
CA GLU A 264 -4.64 8.13 4.47
C GLU A 264 -4.13 9.56 4.53
N LEU A 265 -3.68 10.00 5.71
CA LEU A 265 -2.80 11.14 5.87
C LEU A 265 -1.57 10.64 6.63
N HIS A 266 -0.40 10.77 6.02
CA HIS A 266 0.85 10.31 6.61
C HIS A 266 1.94 11.36 6.48
N VAL A 267 2.53 11.75 7.60
CA VAL A 267 3.74 12.59 7.62
C VAL A 267 4.83 11.75 8.27
N PHE A 268 5.94 11.55 7.55
CA PHE A 268 7.06 10.80 8.07
C PHE A 268 7.76 11.63 9.15
N GLY A 269 7.97 11.02 10.32
CA GLY A 269 8.86 11.61 11.31
C GLY A 269 10.32 11.39 10.92
N GLN A 270 11.22 12.30 11.33
CA GLN A 270 12.64 12.01 11.34
C GLN A 270 12.89 10.80 12.25
N THR A 271 13.48 9.74 11.69
CA THR A 271 13.90 8.58 12.47
C THR A 271 15.22 8.97 13.13
N VAL A 272 15.19 9.29 14.42
CA VAL A 272 16.42 9.53 15.18
C VAL A 272 17.07 8.19 15.53
N PRO A 273 18.38 8.01 15.29
CA PRO A 273 19.13 6.89 15.86
C PRO A 273 18.92 6.82 17.38
N VAL A 274 18.86 5.61 17.94
CA VAL A 274 18.70 5.42 19.38
C VAL A 274 19.87 6.11 20.11
N GLY A 275 19.60 7.21 20.82
CA GLY A 275 20.59 7.96 21.58
C GLY A 275 20.71 9.44 21.19
N ASP A 276 20.29 9.82 19.98
CA ASP A 276 20.39 11.21 19.52
C ASP A 276 19.03 11.92 19.57
N ARG A 277 19.00 13.15 20.10
CA ARG A 277 17.87 14.08 19.96
C ARG A 277 18.26 15.16 18.97
N LEU A 278 17.72 15.10 17.75
CA LEU A 278 17.84 16.20 16.80
C LEU A 278 16.80 17.29 17.12
N ALA A 279 17.29 18.53 17.22
CA ALA A 279 16.48 19.75 17.29
C ALA A 279 15.53 19.93 16.07
N GLY A 280 15.76 19.19 14.97
CA GLY A 280 14.99 19.21 13.72
C GLY A 280 13.59 18.56 13.78
N ALA A 281 13.28 17.75 14.80
CA ALA A 281 11.94 17.18 14.97
C ALA A 281 10.83 18.24 15.09
N PHE A 282 11.18 19.48 15.46
CA PHE A 282 10.28 20.62 15.55
C PHE A 282 9.94 21.27 14.20
N GLN A 283 10.70 21.04 13.12
CA GLN A 283 10.47 21.68 11.81
C GLN A 283 9.29 21.09 11.02
N HIS A 284 8.81 19.88 11.36
CA HIS A 284 7.66 19.23 10.68
C HIS A 284 6.28 19.72 11.15
N LYS A 285 6.22 20.78 11.97
CA LYS A 285 4.97 21.40 12.42
C LYS A 285 4.28 22.09 11.24
N GLY A 286 3.41 21.36 10.52
CA GLY A 286 2.47 21.96 9.57
C GLY A 286 2.22 21.18 8.28
N TYR A 287 3.06 20.20 7.94
CA TYR A 287 2.87 19.44 6.70
C TYR A 287 1.55 18.66 6.67
N GLY A 288 1.16 18.06 7.79
CA GLY A 288 -0.13 17.36 7.89
C GLY A 288 -1.32 18.29 7.70
N SER A 289 -1.27 19.49 8.28
CA SER A 289 -2.34 20.49 8.10
C SER A 289 -2.36 21.07 6.69
N LYS A 290 -1.18 21.26 6.05
CA LYS A 290 -1.08 21.72 4.66
C LYS A 290 -1.70 20.70 3.70
N LEU A 291 -1.38 19.41 3.85
CA LEU A 291 -1.97 18.32 3.07
C LEU A 291 -3.48 18.19 3.30
N LEU A 292 -3.92 18.29 4.56
CA LEU A 292 -5.35 18.24 4.90
C LEU A 292 -6.13 19.41 4.28
N ALA A 293 -5.61 20.64 4.40
CA ALA A 293 -6.23 21.82 3.82
C ALA A 293 -6.30 21.75 2.29
N GLU A 294 -5.25 21.25 1.64
CA GLU A 294 -5.26 21.09 0.18
C GLU A 294 -6.22 19.99 -0.28
N ALA A 295 -6.32 18.89 0.46
CA ALA A 295 -7.33 17.85 0.20
C ALA A 295 -8.76 18.42 0.27
N GLU A 296 -9.06 19.21 1.31
CA GLU A 296 -10.35 19.91 1.47
C GLU A 296 -10.61 20.85 0.30
N ARG A 297 -9.60 21.67 -0.06
CA ARG A 297 -9.67 22.65 -1.14
C ARG A 297 -9.95 21.99 -2.49
N ILE A 298 -9.16 20.98 -2.88
CA ILE A 298 -9.33 20.27 -4.16
C ILE A 298 -10.70 19.59 -4.21
N SER A 299 -11.11 18.92 -3.13
CA SER A 299 -12.39 18.21 -3.08
C SER A 299 -13.57 19.17 -3.29
N ARG A 300 -13.52 20.36 -2.69
CA ARG A 300 -14.56 21.38 -2.83
C ARG A 300 -14.50 22.10 -4.19
N GLU A 301 -13.35 22.66 -4.53
CA GLU A 301 -13.23 23.64 -5.62
C GLU A 301 -13.12 23.01 -7.01
N GLN A 302 -12.67 21.75 -7.09
CA GLN A 302 -12.46 21.08 -8.39
C GLN A 302 -13.43 19.93 -8.63
N TYR A 303 -14.01 19.37 -7.56
CA TYR A 303 -14.86 18.18 -7.64
C TYR A 303 -16.22 18.39 -6.97
N ASP A 304 -16.55 19.63 -6.59
CA ASP A 304 -17.83 20.05 -6.02
C ASP A 304 -18.32 19.17 -4.85
N ARG A 305 -17.39 18.59 -4.08
CA ARG A 305 -17.71 17.76 -2.92
C ARG A 305 -18.13 18.64 -1.77
N LYS A 306 -19.23 18.26 -1.12
CA LYS A 306 -19.84 19.04 -0.03
C LYS A 306 -19.39 18.57 1.35
N LYS A 307 -18.85 17.37 1.43
CA LYS A 307 -18.47 16.70 2.68
C LYS A 307 -17.18 15.93 2.49
N MET A 308 -16.31 15.98 3.48
CA MET A 308 -15.11 15.18 3.55
C MET A 308 -15.20 14.20 4.72
N LEU A 309 -14.92 12.94 4.43
CA LEU A 309 -14.77 11.87 5.40
C LEU A 309 -13.31 11.52 5.58
N VAL A 310 -12.94 11.04 6.76
CA VAL A 310 -11.60 10.56 7.06
C VAL A 310 -11.71 9.20 7.73
N ILE A 311 -11.07 8.17 7.15
CA ILE A 311 -10.81 6.94 7.89
C ILE A 311 -9.72 7.20 8.92
N SER A 312 -10.08 7.16 10.21
CA SER A 312 -9.16 7.52 11.28
C SER A 312 -9.17 6.46 12.36
N ALA A 313 -7.98 6.01 12.74
CA ALA A 313 -7.81 5.15 13.89
C ALA A 313 -8.28 5.85 15.17
N LEU A 314 -8.70 5.08 16.18
CA LEU A 314 -9.21 5.62 17.45
C LEU A 314 -8.25 6.63 18.09
N GLY A 315 -6.94 6.35 18.08
CA GLY A 315 -5.94 7.26 18.62
C GLY A 315 -5.75 8.53 17.79
N THR A 316 -6.11 8.55 16.50
CA THR A 316 -5.89 9.72 15.62
C THR A 316 -7.11 10.62 15.49
N LYS A 317 -8.30 10.24 15.98
CA LYS A 317 -9.51 11.08 15.88
C LYS A 317 -9.33 12.49 16.44
N GLY A 318 -8.71 12.63 17.62
CA GLY A 318 -8.43 13.94 18.22
C GLY A 318 -7.49 14.85 17.41
N TYR A 319 -6.67 14.29 16.48
CA TYR A 319 -5.91 15.12 15.54
C TYR A 319 -6.85 15.91 14.64
N TYR A 320 -7.84 15.23 14.06
CA TYR A 320 -8.81 15.79 13.10
C TYR A 320 -9.85 16.69 13.77
N SER A 321 -10.22 16.43 15.02
CA SER A 321 -11.14 17.30 15.77
C SER A 321 -10.65 18.74 15.87
N ARG A 322 -9.33 18.95 15.92
CA ARG A 322 -8.72 20.30 15.93
C ARG A 322 -8.88 21.06 14.61
N PHE A 323 -9.25 20.37 13.52
CA PHE A 323 -9.51 20.93 12.20
C PHE A 323 -11.02 20.99 11.87
N GLY A 324 -11.87 20.81 12.88
CA GLY A 324 -13.33 20.92 12.74
C GLY A 324 -14.03 19.62 12.33
N TYR A 325 -13.35 18.47 12.34
CA TYR A 325 -14.00 17.19 12.07
C TYR A 325 -14.71 16.66 13.31
N THR A 326 -15.89 16.08 13.12
CA THR A 326 -16.68 15.42 14.16
C THR A 326 -16.86 13.93 13.87
N HIS A 327 -17.35 13.17 14.84
CA HIS A 327 -17.63 11.74 14.65
C HIS A 327 -18.81 11.55 13.69
N ASP A 328 -18.67 10.62 12.74
CA ASP A 328 -19.70 10.27 11.75
C ASP A 328 -19.59 8.78 11.41
N GLY A 329 -20.37 7.96 12.10
CA GLY A 329 -20.23 6.50 12.06
C GLY A 329 -18.80 6.04 12.39
N PRO A 330 -18.16 5.19 11.56
CA PRO A 330 -16.78 4.79 11.77
C PRO A 330 -15.76 5.91 11.44
N TYR A 331 -16.18 6.96 10.72
CA TYR A 331 -15.33 8.02 10.20
C TYR A 331 -15.21 9.22 11.15
N MET A 332 -14.38 10.18 10.72
CA MET A 332 -14.48 11.58 11.11
C MET A 332 -14.98 12.36 9.89
N SER A 333 -15.93 13.29 10.03
CA SER A 333 -16.46 14.06 8.89
C SER A 333 -16.47 15.56 9.13
N LYS A 334 -16.46 16.32 8.02
CA LYS A 334 -16.53 17.78 7.99
C LYS A 334 -17.29 18.21 6.72
N ASN A 335 -18.21 19.15 6.86
CA ASN A 335 -18.81 19.83 5.71
C ASN A 335 -17.81 20.83 5.13
N LEU A 336 -17.66 20.83 3.80
CA LEU A 336 -16.64 21.63 3.12
C LEU A 336 -17.04 23.09 2.87
N GLY A 337 -18.32 23.43 3.09
CA GLY A 337 -18.83 24.81 3.05
C GLY A 337 -19.03 25.31 1.63
#